data_AF-A0AA95I974-F1
#
_entry.id   AF-A0AA95I974-F1
#
_cell.length_a   1.000
_cell.length_b   1.000
_cell.length_c   1.000
_cell.angle_alpha   90.00
_cell.angle_beta   90.00
_cell.angle_gamma   90.00
#
_symmetry.space_group_name_H-M   'P 1'
#
loop_
_entity.id
_entity.type
_entity.pdbx_description
1 polymer ?
#
loop_
_entity_poly.entity_id
_entity_poly.type
_entity_poly.pdbx_seq_one_letter_code
_entity_poly.pdbx_strand_id
1 'polypeptide(L)'
;MILENTGLNGLKSDLSYLDESAEKVGFIRWQWEYYRATYDYKIEANDNEYFLRINTRAVEGKLERPDTVLEIEAVYIGRATFPHGLEYESEIPSFVQKTANLKLTELKQLLEA
;
A
#
# COMPACT_ATOMS: atom_id res chain seq x y z
N MET A 1 1.32 -11.53 4.34
CA MET A 1 1.03 -11.30 5.77
C MET A 1 0.28 -9.99 5.89
N ILE A 2 -0.88 -9.99 6.54
CA ILE A 2 -1.59 -8.74 6.85
C ILE A 2 -0.83 -8.01 7.97
N LEU A 3 -0.63 -6.71 7.80
CA LEU A 3 -0.01 -5.86 8.81
C LEU A 3 -1.12 -5.21 9.63
N GLU A 4 -1.22 -5.63 10.88
CA GLU A 4 -2.17 -5.07 11.85
C GLU A 4 -1.59 -3.81 12.51
N ASN A 5 -2.48 -2.97 13.06
CA ASN A 5 -2.10 -1.76 13.83
C ASN A 5 -1.24 -0.74 13.08
N THR A 6 -1.34 -0.67 11.75
CA THR A 6 -0.67 0.36 10.94
C THR A 6 -1.25 1.76 11.19
N GLY A 7 -2.49 1.83 11.69
CA GLY A 7 -3.24 3.06 11.85
C GLY A 7 -3.69 3.70 10.54
N LEU A 8 -3.53 2.99 9.41
CA LEU A 8 -3.98 3.43 8.08
C LEU A 8 -5.38 2.88 7.75
N ASN A 9 -5.71 1.68 8.24
CA ASN A 9 -7.01 1.06 7.94
C ASN A 9 -8.16 1.96 8.40
N GLY A 10 -9.12 2.19 7.50
CA GLY A 10 -10.27 3.07 7.72
C GLY A 10 -10.00 4.56 7.46
N LEU A 11 -8.75 4.97 7.21
CA LEU A 11 -8.47 6.35 6.76
C LEU A 11 -9.09 6.59 5.39
N LYS A 12 -9.63 7.79 5.21
CA LYS A 12 -10.26 8.24 3.98
C LYS A 12 -9.51 9.43 3.40
N SER A 13 -9.34 9.43 2.09
CA SER A 13 -8.74 10.51 1.32
C SER A 13 -9.40 10.59 -0.05
N ASP A 14 -9.42 11.76 -0.67
CA ASP A 14 -9.65 11.82 -2.11
C ASP A 14 -8.50 11.15 -2.87
N LEU A 15 -8.80 10.68 -4.09
CA LEU A 15 -7.88 9.95 -4.93
C LEU A 15 -6.65 10.77 -5.29
N SER A 16 -6.82 12.05 -5.61
CA SER A 16 -5.71 12.91 -6.02
C SER A 16 -4.67 13.04 -4.91
N TYR A 17 -5.15 13.31 -3.69
CA TYR A 17 -4.28 13.48 -2.54
C TYR A 17 -3.62 12.18 -2.10
N LEU A 18 -4.35 11.05 -2.18
CA LEU A 18 -3.79 9.75 -1.87
C LEU A 18 -2.72 9.34 -2.89
N ASP A 19 -2.97 9.56 -4.19
CA ASP A 19 -1.99 9.30 -5.26
C ASP A 19 -0.71 10.14 -5.03
N GLU A 20 -0.84 11.45 -4.79
CA GLU A 20 0.29 12.35 -4.54
C GLU A 20 1.08 11.97 -3.27
N SER A 21 0.38 11.66 -2.18
CA SER A 21 1.00 11.29 -0.91
C SER A 21 1.70 9.94 -0.99
N ALA A 22 1.09 8.96 -1.66
CA ALA A 22 1.67 7.65 -1.90
C ALA A 22 2.91 7.74 -2.80
N GLU A 23 2.87 8.54 -3.86
CA GLU A 23 4.03 8.76 -4.74
C GLU A 23 5.20 9.41 -3.99
N LYS A 24 4.93 10.41 -3.16
CA LYS A 24 5.96 11.10 -2.34
C LYS A 24 6.76 10.15 -1.44
N VAL A 25 6.12 9.12 -0.90
CA VAL A 25 6.80 8.13 -0.04
C VAL A 25 7.32 6.91 -0.82
N GLY A 26 7.07 6.86 -2.14
CA GLY A 26 7.64 5.90 -3.09
C GLY A 26 6.72 4.75 -3.48
N PHE A 27 5.44 4.77 -3.09
CA PHE A 27 4.46 3.78 -3.55
C PHE A 27 4.04 4.07 -4.98
N ILE A 28 3.72 3.01 -5.72
CA ILE A 28 3.26 3.09 -7.11
C ILE A 28 1.93 2.36 -7.23
N ARG A 29 0.96 2.96 -7.93
CA ARG A 29 -0.33 2.34 -8.21
C ARG A 29 -0.23 1.42 -9.44
N TRP A 30 -0.25 0.10 -9.24
CA TRP A 30 0.02 -0.91 -10.28
C TRP A 30 -1.22 -1.65 -10.83
N GLN A 31 -2.43 -1.21 -10.50
CA GLN A 31 -3.65 -1.93 -10.90
C GLN A 31 -4.73 -1.00 -11.49
N TRP A 32 -5.34 -1.47 -12.59
CA TRP A 32 -6.50 -0.85 -13.24
C TRP A 32 -7.77 -1.58 -12.80
N GLU A 33 -8.48 -1.01 -11.84
CA GLU A 33 -9.77 -1.52 -11.36
C GLU A 33 -10.73 -0.34 -11.14
N TYR A 34 -12.04 -0.57 -11.22
CA TYR A 34 -13.04 0.49 -11.18
C TYR A 34 -13.32 0.99 -9.76
N TYR A 35 -13.09 0.16 -8.75
CA TYR A 35 -13.46 0.43 -7.35
C TYR A 35 -12.32 0.29 -6.34
N ARG A 36 -11.14 -0.16 -6.76
CA ARG A 36 -9.98 -0.39 -5.90
C ARG A 36 -8.74 0.22 -6.51
N ALA A 37 -8.04 1.03 -5.71
CA ALA A 37 -6.67 1.39 -5.98
C ALA A 37 -5.76 0.54 -5.10
N THR A 38 -4.69 0.05 -5.70
CA THR A 38 -3.68 -0.75 -5.03
C THR A 38 -2.34 -0.07 -5.20
N TYR A 39 -1.73 0.29 -4.07
CA TYR A 39 -0.45 0.98 -4.01
C TYR A 39 0.61 0.01 -3.51
N ASP A 40 1.69 -0.13 -4.27
CA ASP A 40 2.78 -1.06 -3.97
C ASP A 40 4.10 -0.32 -3.75
N TYR A 41 4.81 -0.73 -2.71
CA TYR A 41 6.19 -0.35 -2.46
C TYR A 41 7.08 -1.59 -2.52
N LYS A 42 8.06 -1.59 -3.44
CA LYS A 42 9.01 -2.68 -3.62
C LYS A 42 10.18 -2.54 -2.64
N ILE A 43 10.50 -3.62 -1.93
CA ILE A 43 11.64 -3.74 -1.02
C ILE A 43 12.51 -4.89 -1.51
N GLU A 44 13.77 -4.60 -1.83
CA GLU A 44 14.75 -5.62 -2.25
C GLU A 44 15.63 -6.00 -1.05
N ALA A 45 15.75 -7.30 -0.75
CA ALA A 45 16.60 -7.80 0.32
C ALA A 45 17.08 -9.23 0.04
N ASN A 46 18.40 -9.44 0.06
CA ASN A 46 19.06 -10.76 -0.08
C ASN A 46 18.49 -11.58 -1.25
N ASP A 47 18.54 -11.04 -2.46
CA ASP A 47 18.01 -11.65 -3.70
C ASP A 47 16.51 -11.96 -3.71
N ASN A 48 15.76 -11.46 -2.71
CA ASN A 48 14.31 -11.54 -2.66
C ASN A 48 13.70 -10.15 -2.84
N GLU A 49 12.54 -10.12 -3.49
CA GLU A 49 11.72 -8.93 -3.61
C GLU A 49 10.50 -9.07 -2.71
N TYR A 50 10.16 -8.01 -2.00
CA TYR A 50 8.96 -7.93 -1.16
C TYR A 50 8.12 -6.75 -1.63
N PHE A 51 6.81 -6.91 -1.60
CA PHE A 51 5.86 -5.88 -1.98
C PHE A 51 4.99 -5.56 -0.78
N LEU A 52 5.17 -4.34 -0.26
CA LEU A 52 4.28 -3.75 0.71
C LEU A 52 3.11 -3.11 -0.04
N ARG A 53 1.91 -3.62 0.20
CA ARG A 53 0.71 -3.28 -0.54
C ARG A 53 -0.32 -2.62 0.35
N ILE A 54 -0.93 -1.56 -0.16
CA ILE A 54 -2.08 -0.88 0.43
C ILE A 54 -3.25 -1.04 -0.52
N ASN A 55 -4.29 -1.71 -0.05
CA ASN A 55 -5.55 -1.82 -0.76
C ASN A 55 -6.51 -0.74 -0.27
N THR A 56 -7.10 -0.04 -1.23
CA THR A 56 -8.18 0.90 -0.96
C THR A 56 -9.42 0.56 -1.74
N ARG A 57 -10.54 1.14 -1.32
CA ARG A 57 -11.82 1.02 -2.01
C ARG A 57 -12.47 2.39 -2.17
N ALA A 58 -13.00 2.64 -3.35
CA ALA A 58 -13.87 3.78 -3.61
C ALA A 58 -15.17 3.64 -2.82
N VAL A 59 -15.39 4.57 -1.91
CA VAL A 59 -16.61 4.69 -1.11
C VAL A 59 -17.55 5.74 -1.69
N GLU A 60 -17.00 6.76 -2.36
CA GLU A 60 -17.77 7.79 -3.06
C GLU A 60 -17.08 8.16 -4.37
N GLY A 61 -17.83 8.26 -5.47
CA GLY A 61 -17.30 8.59 -6.79
C GLY A 61 -16.85 7.37 -7.60
N LYS A 62 -15.87 7.57 -8.49
CA LYS A 62 -15.34 6.57 -9.42
C LYS A 62 -13.86 6.82 -9.66
N LEU A 63 -13.03 5.79 -9.66
CA LEU A 63 -11.55 5.86 -9.77
C LEU A 63 -10.94 6.56 -10.99
N GLU A 64 -11.78 7.11 -11.87
CA GLU A 64 -11.42 8.01 -12.96
C GLU A 64 -11.42 9.50 -12.55
N ARG A 65 -11.98 9.84 -11.39
CA ARG A 65 -12.11 11.22 -10.92
C ARG A 65 -11.19 11.52 -9.74
N PRO A 66 -10.43 12.63 -9.76
CA PRO A 66 -9.53 13.03 -8.69
C PRO A 66 -10.21 13.21 -7.32
N ASP A 67 -11.49 13.60 -7.31
CA ASP A 67 -12.31 13.85 -6.10
C ASP A 67 -12.95 12.59 -5.50
N THR A 68 -12.64 11.41 -6.03
CA THR A 68 -13.18 10.13 -5.53
C THR A 68 -12.63 9.83 -4.15
N VAL A 69 -13.53 9.60 -3.18
CA VAL A 69 -13.13 9.24 -1.83
C VAL A 69 -12.79 7.76 -1.78
N LEU A 70 -11.57 7.47 -1.36
CA LEU A 70 -11.05 6.13 -1.13
C LEU A 70 -10.91 5.88 0.37
N GLU A 71 -11.23 4.67 0.81
CA GLU A 71 -10.98 4.16 2.15
C GLU A 71 -9.91 3.07 2.11
N ILE A 72 -8.92 3.13 3.01
CA ILE A 72 -7.90 2.08 3.11
C ILE A 72 -8.51 0.86 3.82
N GLU A 73 -8.64 -0.26 3.10
CA GLU A 73 -9.22 -1.49 3.64
C GLU A 73 -8.18 -2.34 4.37
N ALA A 74 -6.99 -2.49 3.78
CA ALA A 74 -5.96 -3.38 4.31
C ALA A 74 -4.56 -2.98 3.85
N VAL A 75 -3.60 -3.25 4.74
CA VAL A 75 -2.17 -3.15 4.46
C VAL A 75 -1.55 -4.52 4.66
N TYR A 76 -0.76 -4.98 3.70
CA TYR A 76 -0.17 -6.31 3.76
C TYR A 76 1.14 -6.36 2.99
N ILE A 77 2.00 -7.31 3.35
CA ILE A 77 3.29 -7.51 2.70
C ILE A 77 3.42 -8.95 2.22
N GLY A 78 3.92 -9.12 1.00
CA GLY A 78 4.20 -10.43 0.41
C GLY A 78 5.58 -10.48 -0.21
N ARG A 79 6.19 -11.67 -0.23
CA ARG A 79 7.43 -11.94 -0.94
C ARG A 79 7.11 -12.37 -2.37
N ALA A 80 7.81 -11.82 -3.35
CA ALA A 80 7.68 -12.27 -4.72
C ALA A 80 8.34 -13.64 -4.90
N THR A 81 7.61 -14.52 -5.54
CA THR A 81 8.01 -15.87 -5.91
C THR A 81 7.69 -16.05 -7.38
N PHE A 82 8.71 -16.18 -8.22
CA PHE A 82 8.48 -16.54 -9.62
C PHE A 82 8.37 -18.06 -9.74
N PRO A 83 7.37 -18.63 -10.44
CA PRO A 83 6.31 -17.98 -11.23
C PRO A 83 4.98 -17.75 -10.48
N HIS A 84 4.94 -17.96 -9.16
CA HIS A 84 3.70 -18.07 -8.38
C HIS A 84 3.13 -16.73 -7.85
N GLY A 85 3.79 -15.60 -8.12
CA GLY A 85 3.33 -14.28 -7.71
C GLY A 85 3.77 -13.93 -6.28
N LEU A 86 2.86 -13.42 -5.45
CA LEU A 86 3.18 -13.02 -4.08
C LEU A 86 2.82 -14.12 -3.09
N GLU A 87 3.80 -14.54 -2.30
CA GLU A 87 3.66 -15.43 -1.17
C GLU A 87 3.52 -14.60 0.12
N TYR A 88 2.51 -14.90 0.92
CA TYR A 88 2.14 -14.10 2.09
C TYR A 88 2.45 -14.78 3.43
N GLU A 89 2.87 -16.04 3.42
CA GLU A 89 3.05 -16.86 4.62
C GLU A 89 4.51 -16.91 5.10
N SER A 90 5.47 -16.53 4.25
CA SER A 90 6.88 -16.50 4.64
C SER A 90 7.16 -15.49 5.75
N GLU A 91 8.11 -15.83 6.61
CA GLU A 91 8.67 -14.86 7.56
C GLU A 91 9.30 -13.69 6.82
N ILE A 92 8.97 -12.48 7.25
CA ILE A 92 9.52 -11.25 6.69
C ILE A 92 10.76 -10.87 7.50
N PRO A 93 11.94 -10.69 6.87
CA PRO A 93 13.15 -10.28 7.57
C PRO A 93 12.96 -8.97 8.34
N SER A 94 13.64 -8.83 9.49
CA SER A 94 13.51 -7.65 10.36
C SER A 94 13.81 -6.32 9.66
N PHE A 95 14.80 -6.30 8.76
CA PHE A 95 15.12 -5.13 7.95
C PHE A 95 13.96 -4.73 7.02
N VAL A 96 13.33 -5.71 6.37
CA VAL A 96 12.17 -5.48 5.49
C VAL A 96 10.98 -4.96 6.30
N GLN A 97 10.70 -5.55 7.47
CA GLN A 97 9.65 -5.06 8.36
C GLN A 97 9.91 -3.62 8.82
N LYS A 98 11.16 -3.29 9.17
CA LYS A 98 11.52 -1.93 9.59
C LYS A 98 11.30 -0.92 8.47
N THR A 99 11.72 -1.24 7.25
CA THR A 99 11.50 -0.39 6.07
C THR A 99 10.01 -0.24 5.79
N ALA A 100 9.23 -1.32 5.87
CA ALA A 100 7.78 -1.27 5.68
C ALA A 100 7.11 -0.35 6.72
N ASN A 101 7.40 -0.53 8.00
CA ASN A 101 6.83 0.30 9.07
C ASN A 101 7.20 1.79 8.92
N LEU A 102 8.44 2.09 8.51
CA LEU A 102 8.86 3.45 8.22
C LEU A 102 7.99 4.07 7.11
N LYS A 103 7.85 3.37 5.98
CA LYS A 103 7.08 3.83 4.82
C LYS A 103 5.59 4.05 5.14
N LEU A 104 5.00 3.17 5.94
CA LEU A 104 3.63 3.32 6.41
C LEU A 104 3.47 4.51 7.36
N THR A 105 4.46 4.76 8.22
CA THR A 105 4.45 5.92 9.12
C THR A 105 4.55 7.22 8.35
N GLU A 106 5.45 7.30 7.37
CA GLU A 106 5.60 8.47 6.50
C GLU A 106 4.29 8.76 5.73
N LEU A 107 3.68 7.74 5.14
CA LEU A 107 2.40 7.90 4.43
C LEU A 107 1.29 8.37 5.38
N LYS A 108 1.20 7.76 6.56
CA LYS A 108 0.19 8.13 7.56
C LYS A 108 0.32 9.61 7.96
N GLN A 109 1.55 10.07 8.20
CA GLN A 109 1.82 11.47 8.55
C GLN A 109 1.39 12.43 7.45
N LEU A 110 1.55 12.06 6.18
CA LEU A 110 1.05 12.86 5.07
C LEU A 110 -0.49 12.90 5.09
N LEU A 111 -1.15 11.75 5.20
CA LEU A 111 -2.62 11.68 5.13
C LEU A 111 -3.35 12.33 6.33
N GLU A 112 -2.67 12.52 7.46
CA GLU A 112 -3.20 13.18 8.66
C GLU A 112 -2.83 14.68 8.77
N ALA A 113 -2.01 15.21 7.86
CA ALA A 113 -1.55 16.60 7.87
C ALA A 113 -2.59 17.60 7.33
#